data_AF-A0A935PNJ0-F1
#
_entry.id   AF-A0A935PNJ0-F1
#
_cell.length_a   1.000
_cell.length_b   1.000
_cell.length_c   1.000
_cell.angle_alpha   90.00
_cell.angle_beta   90.00
_cell.angle_gamma   90.00
#
_symmetry.space_group_name_H-M   'P 1'
#
loop_
_entity.id
_entity.type
_entity.pdbx_description
1 polymer ?
#
loop_
_entity_poly.entity_id
_entity_poly.type
_entity_poly.pdbx_seq_one_letter_code
_entity_poly.pdbx_strand_id
1 'polypeptide(L)' 'MNPAGPLAGLGIVLTRPRSQSLALAAPLEAEGARVLCCPSLEIVPMEPEGASAAALAGLGEPGSRFS' A
#
# COMPACT_ATOMS: atom_id res chain seq x y z
N MET A 1 5.86 20.69 -27.13
CA MET A 1 4.51 20.43 -26.57
C MET A 1 4.57 19.03 -25.99
N ASN A 2 4.80 18.89 -24.68
CA ASN A 2 5.02 17.57 -24.06
C ASN A 2 3.65 16.97 -23.70
N PRO A 3 3.18 15.92 -24.37
CA PRO A 3 1.84 15.42 -24.12
C PRO A 3 1.85 14.58 -22.83
N ALA A 4 1.03 14.99 -21.84
CA ALA A 4 0.38 14.12 -20.84
C ALA A 4 1.04 13.80 -19.47
N GLY A 5 2.04 14.53 -18.97
CA GLY A 5 2.46 14.45 -17.55
C GLY A 5 3.85 13.86 -17.30
N PRO A 6 4.37 13.91 -16.05
CA PRO A 6 5.74 13.52 -15.70
C PRO A 6 6.05 12.03 -15.88
N LEU A 7 5.03 11.18 -15.99
CA LEU A 7 5.18 9.73 -16.23
C LEU A 7 4.85 9.32 -17.67
N ALA A 8 4.63 10.28 -18.57
CA ALA A 8 4.32 10.01 -19.97
C ALA A 8 5.36 9.09 -20.63
N GLY A 9 4.87 8.01 -21.24
CA GLY A 9 5.71 7.02 -21.93
C GLY A 9 6.32 5.94 -21.04
N LEU A 10 6.14 6.01 -19.72
CA LEU A 10 6.60 4.98 -18.79
C LEU A 10 5.54 3.89 -18.60
N GLY A 11 6.00 2.63 -18.53
CA GLY A 11 5.22 1.50 -18.06
C GLY A 11 5.54 1.20 -16.60
N ILE A 12 4.53 1.09 -15.74
CA ILE A 12 4.70 0.81 -14.31
C ILE A 12 3.98 -0.49 -13.95
N VAL A 13 4.69 -1.41 -13.30
CA VAL A 13 4.13 -2.66 -12.80
C VAL A 13 3.89 -2.56 -11.29
N LEU A 14 2.66 -2.79 -10.86
CA LEU A 14 2.28 -2.81 -9.45
C LEU A 14 2.20 -4.27 -8.97
N THR A 15 3.08 -4.65 -8.05
CA THR A 15 3.15 -6.00 -7.45
C THR A 15 2.55 -6.08 -6.05
N ARG A 16 1.96 -4.98 -5.57
CA ARG A 16 1.34 -4.87 -4.24
C ARG A 16 0.01 -5.65 -4.17
N PRO A 17 -0.50 -5.92 -2.95
CA PRO A 17 -1.84 -6.47 -2.76
C PRO A 17 -2.90 -5.69 -3.53
N ARG A 18 -3.93 -6.41 -4.02
CA ARG A 18 -4.88 -5.88 -5.01
C ARG A 18 -5.51 -4.54 -4.61
N SER A 19 -5.98 -4.43 -3.37
CA SER A 19 -6.61 -3.19 -2.85
C SER A 19 -5.66 -1.99 -2.88
N GLN A 20 -4.38 -2.20 -2.57
CA GLN A 20 -3.37 -1.16 -2.58
C GLN A 20 -2.94 -0.79 -4.00
N SER A 21 -2.79 -1.79 -4.89
CA SER A 21 -2.45 -1.56 -6.30
C SER A 21 -3.50 -0.71 -7.01
N LEU A 22 -4.79 -0.97 -6.75
CA LEU A 22 -5.88 -0.18 -7.34
C LEU A 22 -5.87 1.28 -6.86
N ALA A 23 -5.57 1.52 -5.59
CA ALA A 23 -5.46 2.87 -5.05
C ALA A 23 -4.29 3.67 -5.67
N LEU A 24 -3.24 2.98 -6.12
CA LEU A 24 -2.07 3.60 -6.76
C LEU A 24 -2.21 3.74 -8.29
N ALA A 25 -3.02 2.91 -8.94
CA ALA A 25 -3.14 2.90 -10.40
C ALA A 25 -3.68 4.23 -10.95
N ALA A 26 -4.81 4.71 -10.43
CA ALA A 26 -5.46 5.92 -10.89
C ALA A 26 -4.58 7.19 -10.86
N PRO A 27 -3.86 7.51 -9.76
CA PRO A 27 -2.97 8.67 -9.77
C PRO A 27 -1.78 8.51 -10.72
N LEU A 28 -1.24 7.29 -10.90
CA LEU A 28 -0.14 7.07 -11.85
C LEU A 28 -0.57 7.24 -13.30
N GLU A 29 -1.77 6.74 -13.65
CA GLU A 29 -2.35 6.93 -14.98
C GLU A 29 -2.68 8.40 -15.26
N ALA A 30 -3.13 9.16 -14.24
CA ALA A 30 -3.37 10.60 -14.35
C ALA A 30 -2.09 11.40 -14.67
N GLU A 31 -0.92 10.91 -14.23
CA GLU A 31 0.39 11.50 -14.54
C GLU A 31 0.99 10.99 -15.87
N GLY A 32 0.25 10.17 -16.63
CA GLY A 32 0.60 9.73 -17.98
C GLY A 32 1.22 8.34 -18.08
N ALA A 33 1.30 7.58 -16.99
CA ALA A 33 1.85 6.23 -17.01
C ALA A 33 0.89 5.20 -17.64
N ARG A 34 1.45 4.14 -18.21
CA ARG A 34 0.72 2.89 -18.48
C ARG A 34 0.90 1.94 -17.30
N VAL A 35 -0.16 1.68 -16.53
CA VAL A 35 -0.09 0.83 -15.34
C VAL A 35 -0.48 -0.62 -15.66
N LEU A 36 0.29 -1.56 -15.11
CA LEU A 36 0.01 -3.00 -15.13
C LEU A 36 -0.12 -3.50 -13.69
N CYS A 37 -1.34 -3.89 -13.30
CA CYS A 37 -1.60 -4.48 -11.98
C CYS A 37 -1.33 -5.98 -12.02
N CYS A 38 -0.27 -6.42 -11.33
CA CYS A 38 0.13 -7.82 -11.18
C CYS A 38 0.26 -8.18 -9.69
N PRO A 39 -0.85 -8.25 -8.91
CA PRO A 39 -0.77 -8.51 -7.49
C PRO A 39 -0.13 -9.86 -7.21
N SER A 40 1.03 -9.86 -6.54
CA SER A 40 1.76 -11.09 -6.21
C SER A 40 1.60 -11.53 -4.75
N LEU A 41 0.85 -10.77 -3.94
CA LEU A 41 0.65 -10.97 -2.51
C LEU A 41 -0.81 -10.69 -2.12
N GLU A 42 -1.30 -11.35 -1.07
CA GLU A 42 -2.60 -11.12 -0.45
C GLU A 42 -2.41 -10.74 1.03
N ILE A 43 -3.20 -9.77 1.51
CA ILE A 43 -3.27 -9.44 2.93
C ILE A 43 -4.49 -10.16 3.48
N VAL A 44 -4.25 -11.05 4.45
CA VAL A 44 -5.31 -11.79 5.14
C VAL A 44 -5.45 -11.28 6.58
N PRO A 45 -6.66 -11.24 7.14
CA PRO A 45 -6.85 -10.98 8.56
C PRO A 45 -6.08 -12.00 9.41
N MET A 46 -5.48 -11.52 10.49
CA MET A 46 -4.79 -12.34 11.47
C MET A 46 -5.05 -11.75 12.85
N GLU A 47 -5.54 -12.59 13.75
CA GLU A 47 -5.69 -12.20 15.14
C GLU A 47 -4.33 -12.29 15.85
N PRO A 48 -3.93 -11.25 16.60
CA PRO A 48 -2.70 -11.26 17.35
C PRO A 48 -2.81 -12.24 18.53
N GLU A 49 -1.76 -13.02 18.75
CA GLU A 49 -1.71 -13.99 19.84
C GLU A 49 -0.45 -13.77 20.71
N GLY A 50 -0.48 -14.34 21.93
CA GLY A 50 0.66 -14.33 22.85
C GLY A 50 1.21 -12.93 23.14
N ALA A 51 2.52 -12.77 22.95
CA ALA A 51 3.23 -11.51 23.22
C ALA A 51 2.71 -10.34 22.36
N SER A 52 2.29 -10.61 21.12
CA SER A 52 1.73 -9.58 20.24
C SER A 52 0.37 -9.07 20.75
N ALA A 53 -0.48 -9.97 21.25
CA ALA A 53 -1.75 -9.59 21.87
C ALA A 53 -1.54 -8.75 23.14
N ALA A 54 -0.61 -9.17 24.01
CA ALA A 54 -0.28 -8.44 25.23
C ALA A 54 0.30 -7.04 24.94
N ALA A 55 1.17 -6.94 23.94
CA ALA A 55 1.74 -5.65 23.50
C ALA A 55 0.65 -4.71 22.97
N LEU A 56 -0.27 -5.21 22.16
CA LEU A 56 -1.39 -4.41 21.64
C LEU A 56 -2.31 -3.91 22.75
N ALA A 57 -2.59 -4.74 23.76
CA ALA A 57 -3.39 -4.34 24.93
C ALA A 57 -2.75 -3.16 25.69
N GLY A 58 -1.41 -3.10 25.76
CA GLY A 58 -0.67 -2.01 26.40
C GLY A 58 -0.60 -0.70 25.62
N LEU A 59 -0.99 -0.67 24.34
CA LEU A 59 -1.01 0.56 23.53
C LEU A 59 -2.25 1.44 23.77
N GLY A 60 -3.28 0.91 24.42
CA GLY A 60 -4.48 1.67 24.81
C GLY A 60 -4.28 2.57 26.03
N GLU A 61 -3.16 2.41 26.75
CA GLU A 61 -2.86 3.17 27.97
C GLU A 61 -2.27 4.54 27.62
N PRO A 62 -2.86 5.66 28.11
CA PRO A 62 -2.34 7.01 27.86
C PRO A 62 -0.97 7.19 28.53
N GLY A 63 0.09 7.01 27.75
CA GLY A 63 1.49 7.13 28.20
C GLY A 63 2.47 6.20 27.50
N SER A 64 2.00 5.20 26.75
CA SER A 64 2.85 4.25 26.03
C SER A 64 3.47 4.89 24.77
N ARG A 65 4.55 5.65 24.95
CA ARG A 65 5.52 5.92 23.87
C ARG A 65 6.66 4.94 24.02
N PHE A 66 6.54 3.80 23.31
CA PHE A 66 7.61 2.86 22.94
C PHE A 66 8.85 2.90 23.85
N SER A 67 8.83 2.09 24.92
CA SER A 67 10.03 1.76 25.70
C SER A 67 10.84 0.64 25.04
#